data_AF-A0AA39V839-F1
#
_entry.id   AF-A0AA39V839-F1
#
_cell.length_a   1.000
_cell.length_b   1.000
_cell.length_c   1.000
_cell.angle_alpha   90.00
_cell.angle_beta   90.00
_cell.angle_gamma   90.00
#
_symmetry.space_group_name_H-M   'P 1'
#
loop_
_entity.id
_entity.type
_entity.pdbx_description
1 polymer ?
#
loop_
_entity_poly.entity_id
_entity_poly.type
_entity_poly.pdbx_seq_one_letter_code
_entity_poly.pdbx_strand_id
1 'polypeptide(L)'
;MLLYASFGLMSIGAGGIRASSAPFGADQLIKGDNNLNIAGVLQSYFGWYSVSITVSYIVAVTCIVYIQDHFGWTVGFGIPVLLMLLSAISFFLASPFYVKLDPDANLLTGLAQVVVAAYKNRQMNVSSQATDEIYHQKDASNPIMPSENLRFLNKACIIRNPEQDLTPDGKASDPWRLCTVDQVEELKTMIRVIPICSTGIMVFVNVSQGSLGALQAKTMDRHITRNFEIPAGSLGLFMMLTLTLWIALYDRVIIPLASKIRGKPSHLSTKQRMSIGLIFSALSMALWAIAETMRRDLAIKQGFSDNPTGVVNMSVMWLLPHFIMDGLAEAFYMVAANEFLYCEFPRTMSSMAVGLSGIAMSVASLVASSILNAVDYVSKIGDQESWVSNNINKGHYDYYFWLLASFSMANFVYYLSCIKAYGPCKKMVKGGLWSL
;
A
#
# COMPACT_ATOMS: atom_id res chain seq x y z
N MET A 1 11.44 -27.14 0.01
CA MET A 1 11.46 -26.88 1.48
C MET A 1 12.45 -25.77 1.83
N LEU A 2 13.76 -25.94 1.59
CA LEU A 2 14.77 -24.93 1.94
C LEU A 2 14.49 -23.53 1.34
N LEU A 3 14.21 -23.45 0.03
CA LEU A 3 13.92 -22.19 -0.65
C LEU A 3 12.72 -21.44 -0.07
N TYR A 4 11.62 -22.15 0.22
CA TYR A 4 10.42 -21.57 0.83
C TYR A 4 10.68 -21.09 2.26
N ALA A 5 11.45 -21.85 3.06
CA ALA A 5 11.86 -21.43 4.39
C ALA A 5 12.74 -20.17 4.34
N SER A 6 13.68 -20.09 3.39
CA SER A 6 14.52 -18.91 3.16
C SER A 6 13.69 -17.68 2.78
N PHE A 7 12.72 -17.82 1.87
CA PHE A 7 11.81 -16.71 1.54
C PHE A 7 10.95 -16.29 2.73
N GLY A 8 10.45 -17.25 3.52
CA GLY A 8 9.71 -16.94 4.76
C GLY A 8 10.55 -16.13 5.75
N LEU A 9 11.78 -16.54 6.02
CA LEU A 9 12.71 -15.82 6.88
C LEU A 9 13.05 -14.43 6.35
N MET A 10 13.28 -14.31 5.03
CA MET A 10 13.55 -13.03 4.38
C MET A 10 12.35 -12.07 4.49
N SER A 11 11.13 -12.57 4.30
CA SER A 11 9.91 -11.77 4.46
C SER A 11 9.70 -11.30 5.90
N ILE A 12 9.93 -12.17 6.90
CA ILE A 12 9.84 -11.82 8.32
C ILE A 12 10.87 -10.74 8.68
N GLY A 13 12.14 -10.95 8.31
CA GLY A 13 13.22 -9.99 8.58
C GLY A 13 12.99 -8.64 7.89
N ALA A 14 12.64 -8.65 6.60
CA ALA A 14 12.38 -7.43 5.85
C ALA A 14 11.15 -6.66 6.38
N GLY A 15 10.08 -7.37 6.75
CA GLY A 15 8.88 -6.77 7.34
C GLY A 15 9.17 -6.07 8.67
N GLY A 16 9.94 -6.72 9.56
CA GLY A 16 10.31 -6.15 10.86
C GLY A 16 11.18 -4.89 10.75
N ILE A 17 12.20 -4.92 9.87
CA ILE A 17 13.11 -3.78 9.67
C ILE A 17 12.38 -2.58 9.04
N ARG A 18 11.57 -2.80 8.00
CA ARG A 18 10.86 -1.69 7.32
C ARG A 18 9.90 -0.96 8.26
N ALA A 19 9.18 -1.67 9.12
CA ALA A 19 8.21 -1.06 10.03
C ALA A 19 8.87 -0.20 11.12
N SER A 20 10.10 -0.51 11.52
CA SER A 20 10.77 0.11 12.68
C SER A 20 11.88 1.09 12.31
N SER A 21 12.51 0.95 11.14
CA SER A 21 13.71 1.72 10.78
C SER A 21 13.51 3.25 10.72
N ALA A 22 12.46 3.72 10.04
CA ALA A 22 12.22 5.16 9.90
C ALA A 22 11.81 5.83 11.22
N PRO A 23 10.88 5.26 12.02
CA PRO A 23 10.58 5.78 13.36
C PRO A 23 11.81 5.77 14.28
N PHE A 24 12.57 4.66 14.29
CA PHE A 24 13.75 4.55 15.15
C PHE A 24 14.80 5.62 14.86
N GLY A 25 15.03 5.96 13.59
CA GLY A 25 15.95 7.04 13.22
C GLY A 25 15.42 8.43 13.54
N ALA A 26 14.10 8.65 13.42
CA ALA A 26 13.46 9.89 13.87
C ALA A 26 13.61 10.12 15.38
N ASP A 27 13.47 9.05 16.18
CA ASP A 27 13.59 9.12 17.64
C ASP A 27 14.98 9.59 18.10
N GLN A 28 16.03 9.30 17.33
CA GLN A 28 17.39 9.76 17.62
C GLN A 28 17.53 11.29 17.51
N LEU A 29 16.75 11.91 16.61
CA LEU A 29 16.81 13.35 16.35
C LEU A 29 15.95 14.15 17.34
N ILE A 30 14.82 13.58 17.78
CA ILE A 30 13.86 14.26 18.67
C ILE A 30 14.44 14.50 20.07
N LYS A 31 15.17 13.52 20.64
CA LYS A 31 15.76 13.65 21.98
C LYS A 31 17.15 14.30 22.00
N GLY A 32 17.79 14.46 20.84
CA GLY A 32 19.13 15.06 20.73
C GLY A 32 19.14 16.59 20.74
N ASP A 33 18.02 17.24 20.40
CA ASP A 33 17.95 18.69 20.18
C ASP A 33 16.76 19.30 20.95
N ASN A 34 17.04 20.05 22.04
CA ASN A 34 16.02 20.81 22.80
C ASN A 34 15.56 22.10 22.08
N ASN A 35 15.92 22.28 20.80
CA ASN A 35 15.70 23.51 20.06
C ASN A 35 14.32 23.58 19.38
N LEU A 36 13.89 24.82 19.12
CA LEU A 36 12.63 25.22 18.49
C LEU A 36 12.41 24.72 17.04
N ASN A 37 13.36 23.97 16.44
CA ASN A 37 13.36 23.56 15.02
C ASN A 37 13.26 22.04 14.77
N ILE A 38 12.82 21.24 15.75
CA ILE A 38 12.66 19.77 15.62
C ILE A 38 11.84 19.39 14.36
N ALA A 39 10.78 20.12 14.06
CA ALA A 39 9.93 19.85 12.90
C ALA A 39 10.68 19.93 11.56
N GLY A 40 11.57 20.93 11.40
CA GLY A 40 12.35 21.09 10.16
C GLY A 40 13.42 20.03 9.99
N VAL A 41 14.09 19.63 11.09
CA VAL A 41 15.08 18.55 11.09
C VAL A 41 14.42 17.22 10.74
N LEU A 42 13.26 16.94 11.32
CA LEU A 42 12.51 15.71 11.07
C LEU A 42 11.99 15.63 9.63
N GLN A 43 11.49 16.75 9.08
CA GLN A 43 11.10 16.83 7.67
C GLN A 43 12.28 16.56 6.74
N SER A 44 13.45 17.15 7.03
CA SER A 44 14.66 16.89 6.25
C SER A 44 15.10 15.42 6.33
N TYR A 45 15.05 14.81 7.51
CA TYR A 45 15.34 13.40 7.72
C TYR A 45 14.44 12.49 6.86
N PHE A 46 13.11 12.66 6.93
CA PHE A 46 12.19 11.86 6.13
C PHE A 46 12.36 12.10 4.62
N GLY A 47 12.68 13.33 4.21
CA GLY A 47 13.03 13.65 2.84
C GLY A 47 14.25 12.87 2.34
N TRP A 48 15.37 12.94 3.07
CA TRP A 48 16.60 12.22 2.75
C TRP A 48 16.42 10.69 2.82
N TYR A 49 15.67 10.19 3.78
CA TYR A 49 15.32 8.78 3.90
C TYR A 49 14.58 8.29 2.64
N SER A 50 13.59 9.06 2.17
CA SER A 50 12.82 8.75 0.96
C SER A 50 13.68 8.76 -0.31
N VAL A 51 14.58 9.75 -0.42
CA VAL A 51 15.56 9.82 -1.52
C VAL A 51 16.49 8.60 -1.50
N SER A 52 17.00 8.23 -0.32
CA SER A 52 17.88 7.07 -0.16
C SER A 52 17.19 5.78 -0.60
N ILE A 53 15.96 5.52 -0.15
CA ILE A 53 15.18 4.34 -0.58
C ILE A 53 15.01 4.32 -2.10
N THR A 54 14.66 5.45 -2.70
CA THR A 54 14.42 5.54 -4.14
C THR A 54 15.69 5.21 -4.94
N VAL A 55 16.83 5.77 -4.55
CA VAL A 55 18.13 5.47 -5.18
C VAL A 55 18.50 4.00 -4.98
N SER A 56 18.36 3.46 -3.77
CA SER A 56 18.63 2.05 -3.50
C SER A 56 17.76 1.12 -4.34
N TYR A 57 16.48 1.45 -4.53
CA TYR A 57 15.58 0.69 -5.37
C TYR A 57 16.03 0.71 -6.84
N ILE A 58 16.37 1.88 -7.38
CA ILE A 58 16.88 2.02 -8.76
C ILE A 58 18.13 1.16 -8.96
N VAL A 59 19.09 1.20 -8.03
CA VAL A 59 20.30 0.37 -8.07
C VAL A 59 19.96 -1.12 -7.99
N ALA A 60 18.99 -1.51 -7.15
CA ALA A 60 18.57 -2.91 -7.04
C ALA A 60 17.97 -3.43 -8.35
N VAL A 61 16.99 -2.72 -8.93
CA VAL A 61 16.31 -3.19 -10.16
C VAL A 61 17.16 -3.07 -11.42
N THR A 62 18.26 -2.32 -11.38
CA THR A 62 19.21 -2.19 -12.50
C THR A 62 20.44 -3.07 -12.26
N CYS A 63 21.35 -2.64 -11.38
CA CYS A 63 22.63 -3.30 -11.15
C CYS A 63 22.48 -4.72 -10.60
N ILE A 64 21.68 -4.94 -9.55
CA ILE A 64 21.56 -6.27 -8.95
C ILE A 64 20.85 -7.23 -9.89
N VAL A 65 19.77 -6.80 -10.56
CA VAL A 65 19.08 -7.63 -11.55
C VAL A 65 19.98 -7.93 -12.77
N TYR A 66 20.79 -6.98 -13.22
CA TYR A 66 21.78 -7.21 -14.27
C TYR A 66 22.81 -8.26 -13.84
N ILE A 67 23.30 -8.20 -12.60
CA ILE A 67 24.22 -9.22 -12.07
C ILE A 67 23.53 -10.58 -12.00
N GLN A 68 22.26 -10.64 -11.59
CA GLN A 68 21.49 -11.88 -11.54
C GLN A 68 21.30 -12.50 -12.94
N ASP A 69 21.01 -11.70 -13.96
CA ASP A 69 20.76 -12.17 -15.33
C ASP A 69 22.06 -12.60 -16.03
N HIS A 70 23.16 -11.87 -15.86
CA HIS A 70 24.42 -12.11 -16.59
C HIS A 70 25.46 -12.96 -15.83
N PHE A 71 25.54 -12.84 -14.50
CA PHE A 71 26.55 -13.53 -13.67
C PHE A 71 25.95 -14.64 -12.79
N GLY A 72 24.63 -14.82 -12.86
CA GLY A 72 23.91 -15.91 -12.21
C GLY A 72 23.42 -15.61 -10.79
N TRP A 73 22.44 -16.41 -10.36
CA TRP A 73 21.70 -16.22 -9.11
C TRP A 73 22.56 -16.30 -7.85
N THR A 74 23.59 -17.15 -7.83
CA THR A 74 24.48 -17.30 -6.66
C THR A 74 25.20 -16.00 -6.32
N VAL A 75 25.78 -15.34 -7.33
CA VAL A 75 26.44 -14.03 -7.16
C VAL A 75 25.41 -12.95 -6.88
N GLY A 76 24.30 -12.97 -7.61
CA GLY A 76 23.23 -11.99 -7.48
C GLY A 76 22.54 -11.97 -6.11
N PHE A 77 22.42 -13.12 -5.41
CA PHE A 77 21.94 -13.17 -4.03
C PHE A 77 23.06 -12.99 -2.99
N GLY A 78 24.30 -13.37 -3.32
CA GLY A 78 25.45 -13.19 -2.42
C GLY A 78 25.72 -11.73 -2.08
N ILE A 79 25.60 -10.82 -3.05
CA ILE A 79 25.82 -9.37 -2.84
C ILE A 79 24.84 -8.78 -1.80
N PRO A 80 23.50 -8.92 -1.95
CA PRO A 80 22.56 -8.48 -0.92
C PRO A 80 22.79 -9.07 0.47
N VAL A 81 23.20 -10.35 0.56
CA VAL A 81 23.52 -10.99 1.84
C VAL A 81 24.71 -10.31 2.52
N LEU A 82 25.78 -10.04 1.78
CA LEU A 82 26.96 -9.34 2.30
C LEU A 82 26.61 -7.91 2.74
N LEU A 83 25.83 -7.18 1.94
CA LEU A 83 25.38 -5.82 2.29
C LEU A 83 24.51 -5.81 3.56
N MET A 84 23.59 -6.77 3.69
CA MET A 84 22.75 -6.91 4.89
C MET A 84 23.60 -7.26 6.12
N LEU A 85 24.59 -8.15 5.98
CA LEU A 85 25.50 -8.50 7.06
C LEU A 85 26.33 -7.31 7.52
N LEU A 86 26.88 -6.52 6.59
CA LEU A 86 27.60 -5.29 6.90
C LEU A 86 26.68 -4.26 7.59
N SER A 87 25.45 -4.11 7.10
CA SER A 87 24.44 -3.23 7.71
C SER A 87 24.12 -3.66 9.15
N ALA A 88 23.92 -4.96 9.39
CA ALA A 88 23.65 -5.48 10.73
C ALA A 88 24.83 -5.25 11.68
N ILE A 89 26.07 -5.54 11.23
CA ILE A 89 27.28 -5.29 12.04
C ILE A 89 27.40 -3.81 12.40
N SER A 90 27.22 -2.91 11.42
CA SER A 90 27.27 -1.47 11.65
C SER A 90 26.20 -1.01 12.64
N PHE A 91 24.97 -1.52 12.51
CA PHE A 91 23.87 -1.21 13.43
C PHE A 91 24.17 -1.66 14.87
N PHE A 92 24.68 -2.89 15.06
CA PHE A 92 25.02 -3.38 16.40
C PHE A 92 26.21 -2.66 17.02
N LEU A 93 27.24 -2.32 16.24
CA LEU A 93 28.39 -1.53 16.71
C LEU A 93 27.96 -0.14 17.18
N ALA A 94 26.94 0.45 16.54
CA ALA A 94 26.40 1.75 16.92
C ALA A 94 25.39 1.71 18.09
N SER A 95 24.99 0.51 18.55
CA SER A 95 24.02 0.33 19.65
C SER A 95 24.27 1.17 20.91
N PRO A 96 25.52 1.36 21.39
CA PRO A 96 25.80 2.21 22.55
C PRO A 96 25.46 3.69 22.36
N PHE A 97 25.41 4.16 21.12
CA PHE A 97 25.11 5.55 20.78
C PHE A 97 23.62 5.82 20.54
N TYR A 98 22.79 4.76 20.47
CA TYR A 98 21.37 4.90 20.22
C TYR A 98 20.57 5.24 21.48
N VAL A 99 19.68 6.21 21.34
CA VAL A 99 18.61 6.49 22.28
C VAL A 99 17.56 5.38 22.18
N LYS A 100 17.33 4.68 23.30
CA LYS A 100 16.34 3.61 23.41
C LYS A 100 15.15 4.15 24.19
N LEU A 101 14.00 4.22 23.53
CA LEU A 101 12.75 4.69 24.15
C LEU A 101 12.04 3.53 24.85
N ASP A 102 11.32 3.86 25.92
CA ASP A 102 10.42 2.92 26.59
C ASP A 102 9.21 2.63 25.68
N PRO A 103 8.66 1.41 25.71
CA PRO A 103 7.52 1.04 24.86
C PRO A 103 6.26 1.79 25.27
N ASP A 104 5.65 2.51 24.32
CA ASP A 104 4.32 3.11 24.49
C ASP A 104 3.20 2.05 24.43
N ALA A 105 2.08 2.33 25.08
CA ALA A 105 0.95 1.41 25.20
C ALA A 105 0.38 0.98 23.84
N ASN A 106 0.14 -0.33 23.68
CA ASN A 106 -0.31 -0.95 22.42
C ASN A 106 -1.71 -0.47 21.99
N LEU A 107 -1.76 0.43 21.02
CA LEU A 107 -2.97 0.91 20.33
C LEU A 107 -3.89 -0.22 19.83
N LEU A 108 -3.31 -1.31 19.31
CA LEU A 108 -4.06 -2.49 18.87
C LEU A 108 -4.83 -3.18 20.01
N THR A 109 -4.24 -3.21 21.21
CA THR A 109 -4.91 -3.74 22.40
C THR A 109 -6.12 -2.88 22.75
N GLY A 110 -6.02 -1.55 22.62
CA GLY A 110 -7.15 -0.63 22.81
C GLY A 110 -8.31 -0.91 21.87
N LEU A 111 -8.04 -1.18 20.58
CA LEU A 111 -9.09 -1.52 19.62
C LEU A 111 -9.72 -2.89 19.91
N ALA A 112 -8.91 -3.88 20.28
CA ALA A 112 -9.42 -5.19 20.69
C ALA A 112 -10.28 -5.09 21.96
N GLN A 113 -9.87 -4.25 22.91
CA GLN A 113 -10.64 -3.93 24.11
C GLN A 113 -12.02 -3.37 23.76
N VAL A 114 -12.12 -2.43 22.82
CA VAL A 114 -13.41 -1.88 22.37
C VAL A 114 -14.33 -2.96 21.83
N VAL A 115 -13.82 -3.86 20.97
CA VAL A 115 -14.62 -4.97 20.40
C VAL A 115 -15.14 -5.89 21.52
N VAL A 116 -14.26 -6.26 22.45
CA VAL A 116 -14.59 -7.15 23.57
C VAL A 116 -15.58 -6.48 24.53
N ALA A 117 -15.35 -5.22 24.88
CA ALA A 117 -16.22 -4.45 25.77
C ALA A 117 -17.61 -4.25 25.16
N ALA A 118 -17.69 -3.88 23.88
CA ALA A 118 -18.97 -3.76 23.17
C ALA A 118 -19.73 -5.09 23.13
N TYR A 119 -19.04 -6.22 22.94
CA TYR A 119 -19.63 -7.54 22.95
C TYR A 119 -20.12 -7.95 24.34
N LYS A 120 -19.33 -7.74 25.40
CA LYS A 120 -19.74 -7.99 26.79
C LYS A 120 -20.95 -7.14 27.19
N ASN A 121 -21.01 -5.91 26.68
CA ASN A 121 -22.06 -4.95 26.98
C ASN A 121 -23.25 -5.04 26.01
N ARG A 122 -23.31 -6.07 25.14
CA ARG A 122 -24.33 -6.18 24.08
C ARG A 122 -25.78 -6.18 24.56
N GLN A 123 -26.03 -6.69 25.77
CA GLN A 123 -27.37 -6.80 26.38
C GLN A 123 -27.89 -5.47 26.94
N MET A 124 -27.08 -4.40 26.96
CA MET A 124 -27.54 -3.09 27.40
C MET A 124 -28.49 -2.48 26.36
N ASN A 125 -29.64 -2.00 26.82
CA ASN A 125 -30.53 -1.18 26.02
C ASN A 125 -29.96 0.25 26.01
N VAL A 126 -29.50 0.70 24.85
CA VAL A 126 -29.05 2.09 24.67
C VAL A 126 -30.29 2.91 24.37
N SER A 127 -30.69 3.80 25.27
CA SER A 127 -31.93 4.57 25.13
C SER A 127 -31.78 5.59 24.00
N SER A 128 -32.81 5.75 23.15
CA SER A 128 -32.80 6.72 22.04
C SER A 128 -32.82 8.19 22.50
N GLN A 129 -33.06 8.45 23.79
CA GLN A 129 -33.04 9.79 24.37
C GLN A 129 -31.76 9.97 25.18
N ALA A 130 -30.83 10.75 24.60
CA ALA A 130 -29.46 10.98 25.05
C ALA A 130 -29.32 11.80 26.35
N THR A 131 -30.25 11.68 27.31
CA THR A 131 -30.36 12.65 28.40
C THR A 131 -29.71 12.21 29.72
N ASP A 132 -29.41 10.91 29.91
CA ASP A 132 -28.86 10.38 31.18
C ASP A 132 -27.66 9.41 31.03
N GLU A 133 -27.15 9.16 29.82
CA GLU A 133 -26.00 8.24 29.63
C GLU A 133 -24.66 8.97 29.82
N ILE A 134 -23.92 8.60 30.87
CA ILE A 134 -22.57 9.14 31.14
C ILE A 134 -21.53 8.28 30.40
N TYR A 135 -20.73 8.91 29.54
CA TYR A 135 -19.69 8.23 28.77
C TYR A 135 -18.30 8.40 29.39
N HIS A 136 -17.47 7.35 29.30
CA HIS A 136 -16.08 7.41 29.76
C HIS A 136 -15.23 8.22 28.77
N GLN A 137 -14.67 9.33 29.24
CA GLN A 137 -13.87 10.26 28.44
C GLN A 137 -12.51 10.48 29.11
N LYS A 138 -11.48 10.69 28.27
CA LYS A 138 -10.12 10.93 28.73
C LYS A 138 -9.94 12.36 29.27
N ASP A 139 -10.67 13.32 28.71
CA ASP A 139 -10.72 14.72 29.14
C ASP A 139 -12.17 15.15 29.44
N ALA A 140 -12.48 15.42 30.71
CA ALA A 140 -13.82 15.84 31.15
C ALA A 140 -14.19 17.28 30.75
N SER A 141 -13.27 18.03 30.12
CA SER A 141 -13.42 19.44 29.78
C SER A 141 -14.15 19.70 28.46
N ASN A 142 -14.17 18.72 27.54
CA ASN A 142 -14.90 18.81 26.27
C ASN A 142 -15.74 17.53 26.08
N PRO A 143 -17.00 17.49 26.53
CA PRO A 143 -17.84 16.31 26.37
C PRO A 143 -18.10 16.02 24.89
N ILE A 144 -17.47 14.95 24.39
CA ILE A 144 -17.68 14.44 23.04
C ILE A 144 -18.80 13.40 23.09
N MET A 145 -19.92 13.69 22.45
CA MET A 145 -20.99 12.72 22.27
C MET A 145 -20.57 11.71 21.19
N PRO A 146 -20.63 10.38 21.47
CA PRO A 146 -20.23 9.37 20.50
C PRO A 146 -21.15 9.39 19.27
N SER A 147 -20.60 9.09 18.10
CA SER A 147 -21.34 9.10 16.83
C SER A 147 -22.46 8.04 16.82
N GLU A 148 -23.58 8.36 16.18
CA GLU A 148 -24.68 7.42 15.94
C GLU A 148 -24.34 6.31 14.93
N ASN A 149 -23.28 6.48 14.14
CA ASN A 149 -22.79 5.44 13.24
C ASN A 149 -22.21 4.28 14.05
N LEU A 150 -22.56 3.04 13.69
CA LEU A 150 -22.13 1.82 14.41
C LEU A 150 -22.43 1.92 15.92
N ARG A 151 -23.63 2.40 16.28
CA ARG A 151 -24.07 2.67 17.66
C ARG A 151 -23.86 1.52 18.65
N PHE A 152 -23.86 0.27 18.18
CA PHE A 152 -23.58 -0.89 19.02
C PHE A 152 -22.20 -0.82 19.70
N LEU A 153 -21.22 -0.14 19.11
CA LEU A 153 -19.89 0.08 19.70
C LEU A 153 -19.92 1.11 20.84
N ASN A 154 -20.92 2.00 20.90
CA ASN A 154 -21.06 2.98 22.01
C ASN A 154 -21.25 2.29 23.34
N LYS A 155 -21.75 1.05 23.35
CA LYS A 155 -21.90 0.24 24.56
C LYS A 155 -20.58 -0.03 25.27
N ALA A 156 -19.44 0.09 24.58
CA ALA A 156 -18.12 -0.06 25.18
C ALA A 156 -17.72 1.14 26.07
N CYS A 157 -18.32 2.32 25.88
CA CYS A 157 -17.93 3.53 26.61
C CYS A 157 -19.00 4.08 27.57
N ILE A 158 -20.08 3.33 27.83
CA ILE A 158 -21.11 3.72 28.80
C ILE A 158 -20.66 3.34 30.21
N ILE A 159 -20.60 4.33 31.12
CA ILE A 159 -20.34 4.11 32.54
C ILE A 159 -21.62 3.58 33.19
N ARG A 160 -21.55 2.44 33.88
CA ARG A 160 -22.70 1.87 34.60
C ARG A 160 -22.71 2.32 36.04
N ASN A 161 -21.60 2.12 36.73
CA ASN A 161 -21.41 2.45 38.13
C ASN A 161 -20.07 3.19 38.29
N PRO A 162 -20.07 4.53 38.45
CA PRO A 162 -18.84 5.31 38.57
C PRO A 162 -17.89 4.79 39.66
N GLU A 163 -18.42 4.29 40.78
CA GLU A 163 -17.62 3.77 41.90
C GLU A 163 -16.94 2.42 41.64
N GLN A 164 -17.44 1.62 40.68
CA GLN A 164 -16.89 0.30 40.35
C GLN A 164 -16.09 0.34 39.04
N ASP A 165 -16.60 1.09 38.06
CA ASP A 165 -16.07 1.12 36.70
C ASP A 165 -14.89 2.07 36.56
N LEU A 166 -14.73 3.02 37.49
CA LEU A 166 -13.64 3.99 37.48
C LEU A 166 -12.74 3.84 38.71
N THR A 167 -11.44 4.01 38.51
CA THR A 167 -10.48 4.22 39.59
C THR A 167 -10.68 5.63 40.18
N PRO A 168 -10.13 5.92 41.38
CA PRO A 168 -10.20 7.27 41.98
C PRO A 168 -9.66 8.38 41.07
N ASP A 169 -8.78 8.02 40.13
CA ASP A 169 -8.18 8.91 39.13
C ASP A 169 -9.03 9.06 37.85
N GLY A 170 -10.24 8.50 37.80
CA GLY A 170 -11.14 8.57 36.65
C GLY A 170 -10.76 7.67 35.46
N LYS A 171 -9.85 6.71 35.65
CA LYS A 171 -9.48 5.71 34.62
C LYS A 171 -10.39 4.49 34.72
N ALA A 172 -10.55 3.75 33.62
CA ALA A 172 -11.32 2.51 33.64
C ALA A 172 -10.67 1.48 34.59
N SER A 173 -11.46 0.92 35.52
CA SER A 173 -11.04 -0.16 36.43
C SER A 173 -10.73 -1.45 35.66
N ASP A 174 -11.49 -1.75 34.61
CA ASP A 174 -11.22 -2.85 33.67
C ASP A 174 -11.30 -2.34 32.21
N PRO A 175 -10.16 -2.10 31.55
CA PRO A 175 -10.10 -1.67 30.16
C PRO A 175 -10.79 -2.62 29.15
N TRP A 176 -11.05 -3.89 29.53
CA TRP A 176 -11.76 -4.87 28.70
C TRP A 176 -13.28 -4.88 28.94
N ARG A 177 -13.80 -3.98 29.76
CA ARG A 177 -15.24 -3.79 30.03
C ARG A 177 -15.70 -2.35 29.81
N LEU A 178 -14.82 -1.38 30.04
CA LEU A 178 -15.06 0.04 29.81
C LEU A 178 -13.89 0.65 29.02
N CYS A 179 -14.21 1.29 27.89
CA CYS A 179 -13.27 1.97 27.00
C CYS A 179 -13.64 3.45 26.89
N THR A 180 -12.70 4.29 26.46
CA THR A 180 -13.00 5.71 26.25
C THR A 180 -13.78 5.94 24.95
N VAL A 181 -14.53 7.06 24.88
CA VAL A 181 -15.19 7.50 23.63
C VAL A 181 -14.21 7.62 22.48
N ASP A 182 -12.98 8.09 22.73
CA ASP A 182 -11.94 8.22 21.70
C ASP A 182 -11.59 6.86 21.08
N GLN A 183 -11.35 5.84 21.90
CA GLN A 183 -11.05 4.48 21.41
C GLN A 183 -12.20 3.90 20.58
N VAL A 184 -13.44 4.19 20.97
CA VAL A 184 -14.64 3.76 20.24
C VAL A 184 -14.74 4.45 18.88
N GLU A 185 -14.54 5.76 18.83
CA GLU A 185 -14.58 6.53 17.58
C GLU A 185 -13.40 6.21 16.64
N GLU A 186 -12.23 5.91 17.19
CA GLU A 186 -11.07 5.40 16.47
C GLU A 186 -11.42 4.09 15.73
N LEU A 187 -11.99 3.10 16.43
CA LEU A 187 -12.41 1.84 15.82
C LEU A 187 -13.49 2.04 14.77
N LYS A 188 -14.50 2.86 15.05
CA LYS A 188 -15.58 3.15 14.09
C LYS A 188 -15.03 3.77 12.80
N THR A 189 -14.12 4.71 12.93
CA THR A 189 -13.50 5.37 11.79
C THR A 189 -12.74 4.37 10.93
N MET A 190 -11.98 3.47 11.56
CA MET A 190 -11.33 2.36 10.86
C MET A 190 -12.33 1.49 10.09
N ILE A 191 -13.41 1.05 10.73
CA ILE A 191 -14.43 0.21 10.08
C ILE A 191 -15.07 0.91 8.88
N ARG A 192 -15.34 2.22 8.98
CA ARG A 192 -15.95 3.02 7.90
C ARG A 192 -15.04 3.18 6.69
N VAL A 193 -13.73 3.16 6.88
CA VAL A 193 -12.74 3.35 5.81
C VAL A 193 -12.43 2.05 5.06
N ILE A 194 -12.64 0.87 5.68
CA ILE A 194 -12.39 -0.46 5.08
C ILE A 194 -12.99 -0.62 3.67
N PRO A 195 -14.25 -0.27 3.38
CA PRO A 195 -14.82 -0.41 2.04
C PRO A 195 -14.06 0.40 0.98
N ILE A 196 -13.61 1.61 1.31
CA ILE A 196 -12.80 2.44 0.40
C ILE A 196 -11.41 1.83 0.23
N CYS A 197 -10.76 1.41 1.32
CA CYS A 197 -9.46 0.72 1.25
C CYS A 197 -9.49 -0.55 0.41
N SER A 198 -10.59 -1.31 0.49
CA SER A 198 -10.76 -2.56 -0.26
C SER A 198 -10.67 -2.36 -1.78
N THR A 199 -11.02 -1.17 -2.29
CA THR A 199 -10.89 -0.86 -3.71
C THR A 199 -9.43 -0.76 -4.17
N GLY A 200 -8.49 -0.55 -3.24
CA GLY A 200 -7.05 -0.55 -3.54
C GLY A 200 -6.48 -1.93 -3.77
N ILE A 201 -7.17 -2.97 -3.30
CA ILE A 201 -6.72 -4.36 -3.47
C ILE A 201 -6.50 -4.66 -4.96
N MET A 202 -7.42 -4.22 -5.83
CA MET A 202 -7.31 -4.47 -7.27
C MET A 202 -6.12 -3.74 -7.92
N VAL A 203 -5.82 -2.51 -7.47
CA VAL A 203 -4.61 -1.78 -7.93
C VAL A 203 -3.36 -2.54 -7.56
N PHE A 204 -3.27 -3.02 -6.31
CA PHE A 204 -2.14 -3.82 -5.85
C PHE A 204 -2.08 -5.21 -6.50
N VAL A 205 -3.21 -5.82 -6.86
CA VAL A 205 -3.26 -7.07 -7.65
C VAL A 205 -2.56 -6.86 -8.99
N ASN A 206 -2.84 -5.74 -9.67
CA ASN A 206 -2.22 -5.41 -10.96
C ASN A 206 -0.71 -5.19 -10.83
N VAL A 207 -0.27 -4.44 -9.81
CA VAL A 207 1.17 -4.22 -9.52
C VAL A 207 1.89 -5.54 -9.18
N SER A 208 1.21 -6.49 -8.53
CA SER A 208 1.81 -7.77 -8.13
C SER A 208 2.14 -8.72 -9.30
N GLN A 209 1.73 -8.40 -10.53
CA GLN A 209 1.92 -9.24 -11.71
C GLN A 209 3.34 -9.18 -12.33
N GLY A 210 4.31 -8.53 -11.66
CA GLY A 210 5.64 -8.29 -12.22
C GLY A 210 6.40 -9.53 -12.73
N SER A 211 6.13 -10.71 -12.16
CA SER A 211 6.72 -11.98 -12.63
C SER A 211 6.27 -12.34 -14.05
N LEU A 212 5.01 -12.06 -14.40
CA LEU A 212 4.48 -12.29 -15.75
C LEU A 212 5.13 -11.35 -16.76
N GLY A 213 5.35 -10.09 -16.38
CA GLY A 213 6.06 -9.12 -17.21
C GLY A 213 7.48 -9.59 -17.54
N ALA A 214 8.20 -10.13 -16.56
CA ALA A 214 9.53 -10.70 -16.78
C ALA A 214 9.50 -11.95 -17.67
N LEU A 215 8.50 -12.83 -17.52
CA LEU A 215 8.32 -14.00 -18.40
C LEU A 215 8.02 -13.57 -19.85
N GLN A 216 7.13 -12.61 -20.03
CA GLN A 216 6.78 -12.07 -21.34
C GLN A 216 7.99 -11.44 -22.02
N ALA A 217 8.75 -10.64 -21.29
CA ALA A 217 9.96 -9.99 -21.78
C ALA A 217 11.04 -10.96 -22.29
N LYS A 218 11.14 -12.16 -21.70
CA LYS A 218 12.07 -13.21 -22.17
C LYS A 218 11.72 -13.75 -23.56
N THR A 219 10.50 -13.54 -24.03
CA THR A 219 10.05 -13.93 -25.38
C THR A 219 10.02 -12.77 -26.37
N MET A 220 10.53 -11.60 -25.98
CA MET A 220 10.57 -10.39 -26.80
C MET A 220 12.00 -9.96 -27.06
N ASP A 221 12.23 -9.14 -28.08
CA ASP A 221 13.54 -8.56 -28.33
C ASP A 221 13.85 -7.48 -27.27
N ARG A 222 14.83 -7.76 -26.42
CA ARG A 222 15.25 -6.90 -25.29
C ARG A 222 16.37 -5.92 -25.67
N HIS A 223 16.80 -5.86 -26.92
CA HIS A 223 17.81 -4.90 -27.36
C HIS A 223 17.23 -3.48 -27.39
N ILE A 224 17.75 -2.60 -26.52
CA ILE A 224 17.43 -1.16 -26.54
C ILE A 224 18.35 -0.42 -27.51
N THR A 225 19.62 -0.83 -27.50
CA THR A 225 20.64 -0.36 -28.43
C THR A 225 21.33 -1.57 -29.04
N ARG A 226 22.16 -1.35 -30.07
CA ARG A 226 22.88 -2.44 -30.75
C ARG A 226 23.75 -3.31 -29.82
N ASN A 227 24.19 -2.76 -28.69
CA ASN A 227 25.13 -3.41 -27.78
C ASN A 227 24.57 -3.63 -26.36
N PHE A 228 23.31 -3.26 -26.11
CA PHE A 228 22.73 -3.34 -24.77
C PHE A 228 21.37 -4.04 -24.79
N GLU A 229 21.32 -5.18 -24.11
CA GLU A 229 20.13 -5.96 -23.83
C GLU A 229 19.67 -5.69 -22.39
N ILE A 230 18.43 -5.25 -22.20
CA ILE A 230 17.90 -5.00 -20.86
C ILE A 230 17.54 -6.32 -20.16
N PRO A 231 17.91 -6.53 -18.89
CA PRO A 231 17.45 -7.68 -18.13
C PRO A 231 15.92 -7.73 -18.05
N ALA A 232 15.31 -8.89 -18.24
CA ALA A 232 13.85 -9.04 -18.25
C ALA A 232 13.20 -8.60 -16.93
N GLY A 233 13.89 -8.82 -15.81
CA GLY A 233 13.44 -8.38 -14.48
C GLY A 233 13.54 -6.88 -14.23
N SER A 234 14.22 -6.12 -15.09
CA SER A 234 14.46 -4.69 -14.92
C SER A 234 13.35 -3.81 -15.51
N LEU A 235 12.34 -4.38 -16.17
CA LEU A 235 11.27 -3.59 -16.81
C LEU A 235 10.43 -2.77 -15.84
N GLY A 236 10.31 -3.21 -14.58
CA GLY A 236 9.68 -2.45 -13.50
C GLY A 236 10.35 -1.09 -13.23
N LEU A 237 11.56 -0.85 -13.76
CA LEU A 237 12.22 0.46 -13.72
C LEU A 237 11.36 1.55 -14.39
N PHE A 238 10.72 1.25 -15.53
CA PHE A 238 9.93 2.25 -16.27
C PHE A 238 8.71 2.74 -15.48
N MET A 239 8.04 1.82 -14.78
CA MET A 239 6.95 2.13 -13.88
C MET A 239 7.42 3.06 -12.75
N MET A 240 8.55 2.72 -12.12
CA MET A 240 9.08 3.47 -10.97
C MET A 240 9.64 4.85 -11.36
N LEU A 241 10.27 4.96 -12.53
CA LEU A 241 10.65 6.25 -13.10
C LEU A 241 9.42 7.10 -13.40
N THR A 242 8.37 6.52 -13.98
CA THR A 242 7.13 7.23 -14.28
C THR A 242 6.46 7.74 -13.01
N LEU A 243 6.34 6.88 -11.98
CA LEU A 243 5.84 7.24 -10.65
C LEU A 243 6.61 8.43 -10.07
N THR A 244 7.94 8.35 -10.04
CA THR A 244 8.81 9.38 -9.46
C THR A 244 8.73 10.71 -10.24
N LEU A 245 8.81 10.64 -11.57
CA LEU A 245 8.71 11.82 -12.44
C LEU A 245 7.34 12.46 -12.34
N TRP A 246 6.27 11.67 -12.25
CA TRP A 246 4.91 12.18 -12.11
C TRP A 246 4.71 12.92 -10.79
N ILE A 247 5.18 12.37 -9.67
CA ILE A 247 5.11 13.05 -8.36
C ILE A 247 5.83 14.40 -8.44
N ALA A 248 7.06 14.43 -8.95
CA ALA A 248 7.82 15.66 -9.10
C ALA A 248 7.13 16.68 -10.02
N LEU A 249 6.56 16.23 -11.14
CA LEU A 249 5.81 17.07 -12.08
C LEU A 249 4.52 17.62 -11.43
N TYR A 250 3.78 16.78 -10.71
CA TYR A 250 2.51 17.15 -10.10
C TYR A 250 2.71 18.25 -9.04
N ASP A 251 3.69 18.09 -8.16
CA ASP A 251 3.94 19.02 -7.06
C ASP A 251 4.62 20.32 -7.54
N ARG A 252 5.61 20.24 -8.44
CA ARG A 252 6.39 21.41 -8.84
C ARG A 252 5.82 22.19 -10.03
N VAL A 253 5.02 21.54 -10.87
CA VAL A 253 4.54 22.16 -12.12
C VAL A 253 3.02 22.26 -12.12
N ILE A 254 2.30 21.14 -11.92
CA ILE A 254 0.84 21.12 -12.09
C ILE A 254 0.14 21.93 -11.01
N ILE A 255 0.44 21.71 -9.73
CA ILE A 255 -0.20 22.44 -8.62
C ILE A 255 0.03 23.97 -8.72
N PRO A 256 1.27 24.48 -8.89
CA PRO A 256 1.51 25.90 -9.01
C PRO A 256 0.84 26.51 -10.24
N LEU A 257 0.89 25.82 -11.40
CA LEU A 257 0.28 26.31 -12.63
C LEU A 257 -1.25 26.34 -12.53
N ALA A 258 -1.87 25.27 -12.00
CA ALA A 258 -3.31 25.21 -11.79
C ALA A 258 -3.78 26.29 -10.79
N SER A 259 -3.00 26.55 -9.74
CA SER A 259 -3.28 27.59 -8.75
C SER A 259 -3.15 28.99 -9.36
N LYS A 260 -2.17 29.21 -10.23
CA LYS A 260 -1.98 30.46 -10.99
C LYS A 260 -3.12 30.72 -11.96
N ILE A 261 -3.57 29.70 -12.69
CA ILE A 261 -4.69 29.80 -13.66
C ILE A 261 -6.01 30.05 -12.93
N ARG A 262 -6.26 29.36 -11.81
CA ARG A 262 -7.53 29.43 -11.08
C ARG A 262 -7.60 30.60 -10.09
N GLY A 263 -6.50 31.31 -9.86
CA GLY A 263 -6.41 32.42 -8.90
C GLY A 263 -6.61 32.02 -7.42
N LYS A 264 -6.61 30.70 -7.12
CA LYS A 264 -6.77 30.13 -5.78
C LYS A 264 -6.03 28.79 -5.71
N PRO A 265 -5.54 28.36 -4.53
CA PRO A 265 -4.87 27.07 -4.38
C PRO A 265 -5.77 25.96 -4.93
N SER A 266 -5.31 25.31 -5.99
CA SER A 266 -6.06 24.31 -6.74
C SER A 266 -5.44 22.94 -6.50
N HIS A 267 -6.08 22.16 -5.63
CA HIS A 267 -5.71 20.76 -5.40
C HIS A 267 -6.85 19.85 -5.85
N LEU A 268 -6.52 18.78 -6.57
CA LEU A 268 -7.48 17.71 -6.82
C LEU A 268 -7.85 17.06 -5.49
N SER A 269 -9.15 16.80 -5.28
CA SER A 269 -9.58 16.08 -4.08
C SER A 269 -8.96 14.69 -4.05
N THR A 270 -8.63 14.21 -2.85
CA THR A 270 -8.08 12.87 -2.63
C THR A 270 -8.93 11.78 -3.28
N LYS A 271 -10.27 11.90 -3.21
CA LYS A 271 -11.21 10.96 -3.86
C LYS A 271 -11.13 11.02 -5.39
N GLN A 272 -10.91 12.21 -5.97
CA GLN A 272 -10.75 12.36 -7.41
C GLN A 272 -9.42 11.75 -7.88
N ARG A 273 -8.34 11.93 -7.12
CA ARG A 273 -7.03 11.33 -7.44
C ARG A 273 -7.08 9.80 -7.37
N MET A 274 -7.70 9.25 -6.32
CA MET A 274 -7.96 7.81 -6.23
C MET A 274 -8.79 7.29 -7.41
N SER A 275 -9.86 8.01 -7.80
CA SER A 275 -10.67 7.70 -9.00
C SER A 275 -9.83 7.64 -10.27
N ILE A 276 -8.96 8.63 -10.50
CA ILE A 276 -8.07 8.69 -11.69
C ILE A 276 -7.12 7.49 -11.68
N GLY A 277 -6.53 7.19 -10.53
CA GLY A 277 -5.61 6.05 -10.39
C GLY A 277 -6.28 4.70 -10.72
N LEU A 278 -7.53 4.50 -10.28
CA LEU A 278 -8.30 3.29 -10.62
C LEU A 278 -8.56 3.16 -12.14
N ILE A 279 -8.90 4.26 -12.81
CA ILE A 279 -9.12 4.29 -14.26
C ILE A 279 -7.82 3.97 -15.00
N PHE A 280 -6.70 4.58 -14.59
CA PHE A 280 -5.39 4.29 -15.19
C PHE A 280 -4.93 2.86 -14.93
N SER A 281 -5.26 2.26 -13.79
CA SER A 281 -4.98 0.85 -13.53
C SER A 281 -5.73 -0.08 -14.49
N ALA A 282 -7.02 0.21 -14.75
CA ALA A 282 -7.80 -0.54 -15.75
C ALA A 282 -7.24 -0.37 -17.18
N LEU A 283 -6.87 0.86 -17.55
CA LEU A 283 -6.27 1.15 -18.85
C LEU A 283 -4.90 0.48 -19.01
N SER A 284 -4.09 0.47 -17.96
CA SER A 284 -2.79 -0.21 -17.90
C SER A 284 -2.92 -1.69 -18.25
N MET A 285 -3.88 -2.40 -17.64
CA MET A 285 -4.15 -3.82 -17.95
C MET A 285 -4.67 -4.02 -19.37
N ALA A 286 -5.51 -3.12 -19.89
CA ALA A 286 -5.99 -3.20 -21.26
C ALA A 286 -4.85 -3.03 -22.28
N LEU A 287 -3.94 -2.07 -22.06
CA LEU A 287 -2.74 -1.89 -22.89
C LEU A 287 -1.85 -3.13 -22.86
N TRP A 288 -1.71 -3.75 -21.69
CA TRP A 288 -0.94 -4.97 -21.55
C TRP A 288 -1.55 -6.14 -22.32
N ALA A 289 -2.88 -6.29 -22.25
CA ALA A 289 -3.63 -7.29 -23.01
C ALA A 289 -3.48 -7.09 -24.53
N ILE A 290 -3.53 -5.85 -25.01
CA ILE A 290 -3.31 -5.52 -26.43
C ILE A 290 -1.89 -5.91 -26.86
N ALA A 291 -0.88 -5.50 -26.08
CA ALA A 291 0.51 -5.84 -26.38
C ALA A 291 0.73 -7.36 -26.43
N GLU A 292 0.11 -8.11 -25.50
CA GLU A 292 0.19 -9.56 -25.47
C GLU A 292 -0.52 -10.22 -26.65
N THR A 293 -1.68 -9.70 -27.06
CA THR A 293 -2.40 -10.17 -28.26
C THR A 293 -1.50 -10.06 -29.49
N MET A 294 -0.87 -8.90 -29.68
CA MET A 294 0.05 -8.66 -30.80
C MET A 294 1.29 -9.56 -30.74
N ARG A 295 1.89 -9.72 -29.55
CA ARG A 295 3.08 -10.57 -29.34
C ARG A 295 2.78 -12.03 -29.66
N ARG A 296 1.65 -12.55 -29.16
CA ARG A 296 1.20 -13.92 -29.39
C ARG A 296 0.91 -14.18 -30.87
N ASP A 297 0.23 -13.27 -31.56
CA ASP A 297 -0.02 -13.38 -33.00
C ASP A 297 1.29 -13.45 -33.81
N LEU A 298 2.31 -12.69 -33.41
CA LEU A 298 3.64 -12.78 -34.00
C LEU A 298 4.32 -14.11 -33.71
N ALA A 299 4.21 -14.63 -32.48
CA ALA A 299 4.76 -15.94 -32.12
C ALA A 299 4.18 -17.06 -32.99
N ILE A 300 2.87 -17.04 -33.24
CA ILE A 300 2.20 -18.01 -34.11
C ILE A 300 2.68 -17.86 -35.56
N LYS A 301 2.72 -16.63 -36.09
CA LYS A 301 3.18 -16.36 -37.47
C LYS A 301 4.63 -16.76 -37.72
N GLN A 302 5.48 -16.67 -36.69
CA GLN A 302 6.90 -17.00 -36.76
C GLN A 302 7.19 -18.49 -36.44
N GLY A 303 6.16 -19.28 -36.12
CA GLY A 303 6.30 -20.71 -35.82
C GLY A 303 6.89 -20.99 -34.42
N PHE A 304 6.80 -20.04 -33.49
CA PHE A 304 7.25 -20.20 -32.10
C PHE A 304 6.16 -20.70 -31.15
N SER A 305 4.98 -21.09 -31.65
CA SER A 305 3.84 -21.56 -30.84
C SER A 305 4.23 -22.63 -29.82
N ASP A 306 4.99 -23.63 -30.25
CA ASP A 306 5.40 -24.77 -29.41
C ASP A 306 6.78 -24.58 -28.76
N ASN A 307 7.41 -23.42 -28.94
CA ASN A 307 8.71 -23.11 -28.37
C ASN A 307 8.56 -22.12 -27.18
N PRO A 308 8.65 -22.57 -25.92
CA PRO A 308 8.47 -21.71 -24.75
C PRO A 308 9.52 -20.61 -24.61
N THR A 309 10.70 -20.79 -25.22
CA THR A 309 11.81 -19.82 -25.19
C THR A 309 11.98 -19.11 -26.54
N GLY A 310 11.02 -19.26 -27.45
CA GLY A 310 11.02 -18.57 -28.74
C GLY A 310 10.91 -17.06 -28.54
N VAL A 311 11.86 -16.32 -29.12
CA VAL A 311 11.89 -14.85 -29.06
C VAL A 311 11.26 -14.30 -30.33
N VAL A 312 10.15 -13.57 -30.17
CA VAL A 312 9.48 -12.92 -31.29
C VAL A 312 10.22 -11.67 -31.73
N ASN A 313 10.14 -11.35 -33.03
CA ASN A 313 10.61 -10.07 -33.56
C ASN A 313 9.67 -8.91 -33.17
N MET A 314 9.57 -8.64 -31.87
CA MET A 314 8.82 -7.54 -31.28
C MET A 314 9.64 -6.97 -30.14
N SER A 315 9.97 -5.67 -30.22
CA SER A 315 10.73 -5.01 -29.17
C SER A 315 9.97 -4.98 -27.85
N VAL A 316 10.68 -5.21 -26.75
CA VAL A 316 10.15 -5.11 -25.38
C VAL A 316 9.58 -3.72 -25.05
N MET A 317 9.97 -2.69 -25.83
CA MET A 317 9.44 -1.31 -25.71
C MET A 317 7.93 -1.21 -25.97
N TRP A 318 7.32 -2.20 -26.61
CA TRP A 318 5.86 -2.28 -26.71
C TRP A 318 5.15 -2.44 -25.36
N LEU A 319 5.86 -2.87 -24.31
CA LEU A 319 5.32 -2.92 -22.94
C LEU A 319 5.41 -1.57 -22.22
N LEU A 320 6.14 -0.60 -22.77
CA LEU A 320 6.36 0.71 -22.16
C LEU A 320 5.05 1.47 -21.88
N PRO A 321 4.03 1.50 -22.76
CA PRO A 321 2.76 2.16 -22.46
C PRO A 321 2.05 1.59 -21.24
N HIS A 322 2.12 0.27 -21.04
CA HIS A 322 1.59 -0.39 -19.85
C HIS A 322 2.32 0.09 -18.60
N PHE A 323 3.66 0.03 -18.57
CA PHE A 323 4.44 0.49 -17.41
C PHE A 323 4.25 1.97 -17.08
N ILE A 324 4.11 2.83 -18.08
CA ILE A 324 3.82 4.26 -17.87
C ILE A 324 2.44 4.43 -17.23
N MET A 325 1.41 3.79 -17.78
CA MET A 325 0.06 3.87 -17.21
C MET A 325 -0.03 3.26 -15.81
N ASP A 326 0.70 2.18 -15.55
CA ASP A 326 0.76 1.56 -14.24
C ASP A 326 1.45 2.47 -13.21
N GLY A 327 2.57 3.08 -13.58
CA GLY A 327 3.26 4.07 -12.73
C GLY A 327 2.40 5.30 -12.43
N LEU A 328 1.64 5.79 -13.42
CA LEU A 328 0.67 6.87 -13.21
C LEU A 328 -0.49 6.43 -12.30
N ALA A 329 -1.00 5.22 -12.50
CA ALA A 329 -2.07 4.65 -11.69
C ALA A 329 -1.67 4.59 -10.22
N GLU A 330 -0.47 4.10 -9.94
CA GLU A 330 0.08 4.03 -8.59
C GLU A 330 0.32 5.42 -8.00
N ALA A 331 0.87 6.37 -8.77
CA ALA A 331 1.13 7.72 -8.30
C ALA A 331 -0.16 8.45 -7.88
N PHE A 332 -1.22 8.32 -8.68
CA PHE A 332 -2.52 8.91 -8.38
C PHE A 332 -3.25 8.19 -7.25
N TYR A 333 -3.20 6.86 -7.22
CA TYR A 333 -3.94 6.06 -6.26
C TYR A 333 -3.24 6.03 -4.89
N MET A 334 -1.98 5.60 -4.82
CA MET A 334 -1.29 5.33 -3.56
C MET A 334 -1.06 6.59 -2.74
N VAL A 335 -0.61 7.68 -3.37
CA VAL A 335 -0.39 8.96 -2.67
C VAL A 335 -1.71 9.49 -2.11
N ALA A 336 -2.78 9.41 -2.90
CA ALA A 336 -4.09 9.85 -2.45
C ALA A 336 -4.69 8.92 -1.38
N ALA A 337 -4.55 7.60 -1.51
CA ALA A 337 -5.04 6.66 -0.51
C ALA A 337 -4.37 6.87 0.85
N ASN A 338 -3.04 7.09 0.87
CA ASN A 338 -2.31 7.40 2.10
C ASN A 338 -2.77 8.74 2.69
N GLU A 339 -2.89 9.80 1.88
CA GLU A 339 -3.40 11.11 2.32
C GLU A 339 -4.83 11.02 2.88
N PHE A 340 -5.69 10.22 2.26
CA PHE A 340 -7.06 9.97 2.71
C PHE A 340 -7.07 9.30 4.08
N LEU A 341 -6.26 8.25 4.25
CA LEU A 341 -6.14 7.55 5.53
C LEU A 341 -5.67 8.49 6.63
N TYR A 342 -4.64 9.31 6.36
CA TYR A 342 -4.16 10.30 7.34
C TYR A 342 -5.18 11.38 7.68
N CYS A 343 -6.03 11.79 6.73
CA CYS A 343 -7.06 12.79 7.01
C CYS A 343 -8.21 12.23 7.87
N GLU A 344 -8.53 10.96 7.71
CA GLU A 344 -9.65 10.33 8.43
C GLU A 344 -9.20 9.78 9.79
N PHE A 345 -7.98 9.26 9.90
CA PHE A 345 -7.44 8.76 11.15
C PHE A 345 -7.00 9.90 12.09
N PRO A 346 -7.31 9.82 13.40
CA PRO A 346 -6.74 10.74 14.38
C PRO A 346 -5.22 10.55 14.47
N ARG A 347 -4.51 11.57 14.98
CA ARG A 347 -3.04 11.59 15.04
C ARG A 347 -2.44 10.36 15.75
N THR A 348 -3.17 9.83 16.73
CA THR A 348 -2.87 8.60 17.48
C THR A 348 -2.83 7.33 16.62
N MET A 349 -3.44 7.32 15.43
CA MET A 349 -3.58 6.16 14.53
C MET A 349 -2.74 6.26 13.25
N SER A 350 -1.80 7.20 13.16
CA SER A 350 -0.94 7.38 11.99
C SER A 350 -0.14 6.12 11.62
N SER A 351 0.40 5.40 12.60
CA SER A 351 1.11 4.12 12.41
C SER A 351 0.18 3.02 11.87
N MET A 352 -1.11 3.05 12.22
CA MET A 352 -2.08 2.10 11.70
C MET A 352 -2.43 2.33 10.24
N ALA A 353 -2.41 3.58 9.76
CA ALA A 353 -2.61 3.88 8.34
C ALA A 353 -1.58 3.13 7.48
N VAL A 354 -0.31 3.20 7.88
CA VAL A 354 0.78 2.48 7.20
C VAL A 354 0.61 0.96 7.32
N GLY A 355 0.25 0.47 8.51
CA GLY A 355 -0.01 -0.96 8.73
C GLY A 355 -1.16 -1.50 7.87
N LEU A 356 -2.26 -0.74 7.75
CA LEU A 356 -3.43 -1.12 6.96
C LEU A 356 -3.10 -1.18 5.47
N SER A 357 -2.31 -0.23 4.95
CA SER A 357 -1.82 -0.28 3.57
C SER A 357 -0.95 -1.52 3.32
N GLY A 358 -0.06 -1.88 4.26
CA GLY A 358 0.76 -3.10 4.16
C GLY A 358 -0.07 -4.39 4.17
N ILE A 359 -1.11 -4.46 5.02
CA ILE A 359 -2.07 -5.57 5.04
C ILE A 359 -2.82 -5.63 3.70
N ALA A 360 -3.28 -4.50 3.17
CA ALA A 360 -3.98 -4.45 1.89
C ALA A 360 -3.12 -4.99 0.73
N MET A 361 -1.83 -4.63 0.67
CA MET A 361 -0.89 -5.18 -0.31
C MET A 361 -0.70 -6.70 -0.16
N SER A 362 -0.67 -7.19 1.09
CA SER A 362 -0.52 -8.62 1.39
C SER A 362 -1.75 -9.41 0.94
N VAL A 363 -2.95 -8.91 1.26
CA VAL A 363 -4.22 -9.48 0.80
C VAL A 363 -4.30 -9.44 -0.73
N ALA A 364 -3.87 -8.35 -1.36
CA ALA A 364 -3.84 -8.23 -2.82
C ALA A 364 -2.95 -9.27 -3.49
N SER A 365 -1.77 -9.56 -2.92
CA SER A 365 -0.88 -10.61 -3.44
C SER A 365 -1.53 -12.00 -3.38
N LEU A 366 -2.27 -12.30 -2.30
CA LEU A 366 -3.03 -13.54 -2.17
C LEU A 366 -4.21 -13.60 -3.14
N VAL A 367 -4.93 -12.50 -3.31
CA VAL A 367 -6.02 -12.38 -4.30
C VAL A 367 -5.49 -12.58 -5.71
N ALA A 368 -4.36 -11.95 -6.07
CA ALA A 368 -3.71 -12.12 -7.35
C ALA A 368 -3.36 -13.59 -7.64
N SER A 369 -2.73 -14.27 -6.66
CA SER A 369 -2.42 -15.70 -6.79
C SER A 369 -3.68 -16.56 -6.88
N SER A 370 -4.75 -16.21 -6.16
CA SER A 370 -6.02 -16.92 -6.20
C SER A 370 -6.72 -16.76 -7.55
N ILE A 371 -6.73 -15.56 -8.12
CA ILE A 371 -7.26 -15.28 -9.46
C ILE A 371 -6.49 -16.09 -10.48
N LEU A 372 -5.15 -16.05 -10.45
CA LEU A 372 -4.31 -16.80 -11.38
C LEU A 372 -4.60 -18.31 -11.29
N ASN A 373 -4.62 -18.89 -10.09
CA ASN A 373 -4.90 -20.32 -9.89
C ASN A 373 -6.32 -20.70 -10.34
N ALA A 374 -7.31 -19.85 -10.09
CA ALA A 374 -8.68 -20.07 -10.54
C ALA A 374 -8.77 -20.05 -12.07
N VAL A 375 -8.10 -19.08 -12.73
CA VAL A 375 -8.04 -19.01 -14.19
C VAL A 375 -7.31 -20.22 -14.78
N ASP A 376 -6.18 -20.63 -14.20
CA ASP A 376 -5.46 -21.83 -14.65
C ASP A 376 -6.33 -23.09 -14.53
N TYR A 377 -7.08 -23.24 -13.43
CA TYR A 377 -8.00 -24.36 -13.25
C TYR A 377 -9.18 -24.33 -14.23
N VAL A 378 -9.86 -23.19 -14.37
CA VAL A 378 -11.06 -23.05 -15.20
C VAL A 378 -10.72 -23.17 -16.69
N SER A 379 -9.58 -22.62 -17.13
CA SER A 379 -9.19 -22.66 -18.53
C SER A 379 -8.74 -24.05 -19.02
N LYS A 380 -8.36 -24.95 -18.11
CA LYS A 380 -8.04 -26.36 -18.42
C LYS A 380 -9.27 -27.26 -18.57
N ILE A 381 -10.47 -26.77 -18.23
CA ILE A 381 -11.69 -27.58 -18.32
C ILE A 381 -11.95 -27.93 -19.79
N GLY A 382 -11.98 -29.23 -20.10
CA GLY A 382 -12.23 -29.74 -21.45
C GLY A 382 -10.98 -30.01 -22.29
N ASP A 383 -9.86 -30.40 -21.66
CA ASP A 383 -8.57 -30.73 -22.31
C ASP A 383 -7.99 -29.60 -23.18
N GLN A 384 -8.35 -28.35 -22.88
CA GLN A 384 -7.79 -27.17 -23.52
C GLN A 384 -6.52 -26.69 -22.79
N GLU A 385 -5.61 -26.07 -23.54
CA GLU A 385 -4.41 -25.44 -22.98
C GLU A 385 -4.81 -24.29 -22.05
N SER A 386 -4.18 -24.22 -20.87
CA SER A 386 -4.41 -23.14 -19.91
C SER A 386 -4.14 -21.76 -20.52
N TRP A 387 -4.96 -20.77 -20.12
CA TRP A 387 -4.68 -19.37 -20.46
C TRP A 387 -3.32 -18.93 -19.94
N VAL A 388 -2.92 -19.43 -18.76
CA VAL A 388 -1.65 -19.12 -18.09
C VAL A 388 -0.72 -20.33 -18.16
N SER A 389 -0.54 -20.90 -19.36
CA SER A 389 0.34 -22.06 -19.58
C SER A 389 1.82 -21.72 -19.39
N ASN A 390 2.62 -22.72 -18.99
CA ASN A 390 4.08 -22.60 -18.91
C ASN A 390 4.71 -22.14 -20.24
N ASN A 391 4.06 -22.43 -21.36
CA ASN A 391 4.44 -21.88 -22.66
C ASN A 391 3.59 -20.64 -22.98
N ILE A 392 4.16 -19.46 -22.76
CA ILE A 392 3.52 -18.16 -23.05
C ILE A 392 3.19 -17.97 -24.53
N ASN A 393 3.91 -18.63 -25.45
CA ASN A 393 3.64 -18.55 -26.89
C ASN A 393 2.40 -19.35 -27.29
N LYS A 394 1.98 -20.32 -26.46
CA LYS A 394 0.80 -21.16 -26.69
C LYS A 394 -0.41 -20.70 -25.88
N GLY A 395 -0.17 -20.28 -24.64
CA GLY A 395 -1.20 -19.79 -23.71
C GLY A 395 -1.91 -18.53 -24.20
N HIS A 396 -2.97 -18.17 -23.49
CA HIS A 396 -3.81 -17.00 -23.73
C HIS A 396 -3.69 -15.99 -22.59
N TYR A 397 -2.48 -15.46 -22.40
CA TYR A 397 -2.19 -14.45 -21.39
C TYR A 397 -2.93 -13.13 -21.67
N ASP A 398 -3.25 -12.86 -22.94
CA ASP A 398 -4.12 -11.78 -23.38
C ASP A 398 -5.51 -11.86 -22.72
N TYR A 399 -6.11 -13.04 -22.62
CA TYR A 399 -7.41 -13.23 -21.95
C TYR A 399 -7.32 -12.99 -20.45
N TYR A 400 -6.23 -13.43 -19.82
CA TYR A 400 -5.98 -13.17 -18.40
C TYR A 400 -5.83 -11.66 -18.13
N PHE A 401 -5.10 -10.92 -18.97
CA PHE A 401 -4.96 -9.47 -18.82
C PHE A 401 -6.27 -8.72 -19.09
N TRP A 402 -7.07 -9.16 -20.07
CA TRP A 402 -8.43 -8.62 -20.28
C TRP A 402 -9.37 -8.87 -19.09
N LEU A 403 -9.24 -10.02 -18.42
CA LEU A 403 -9.97 -10.32 -17.19
C LEU A 403 -9.58 -9.35 -16.06
N LEU A 404 -8.28 -9.11 -15.86
CA LEU A 404 -7.81 -8.14 -14.86
C LEU A 404 -8.26 -6.71 -15.17
N ALA A 405 -8.27 -6.31 -16.46
CA ALA A 405 -8.82 -5.03 -16.89
C ALA A 405 -10.32 -4.92 -16.55
N SER A 406 -11.08 -5.99 -16.77
CA SER A 406 -12.51 -6.07 -16.47
C SER A 406 -12.78 -5.99 -14.96
N PHE A 407 -12.01 -6.71 -14.14
CA PHE A 407 -12.10 -6.62 -12.69
C PHE A 407 -11.71 -5.22 -12.18
N SER A 408 -10.71 -4.59 -12.78
CA SER A 408 -10.32 -3.21 -12.46
C SER A 408 -11.43 -2.21 -12.76
N MET A 409 -12.14 -2.39 -13.88
CA MET A 409 -13.30 -1.57 -14.23
C MET A 409 -14.49 -1.81 -13.29
N ALA A 410 -14.80 -3.06 -12.95
CA ALA A 410 -15.83 -3.39 -11.98
C ALA A 410 -15.50 -2.80 -10.60
N ASN A 411 -14.23 -2.86 -10.20
CA ASN A 411 -13.74 -2.26 -8.96
C ASN A 411 -13.87 -0.73 -8.97
N PHE A 412 -13.70 -0.07 -10.11
CA PHE A 412 -13.96 1.36 -10.24
C PHE A 412 -15.44 1.69 -9.99
N VAL A 413 -16.38 0.91 -10.52
CA VAL A 413 -17.82 1.09 -10.26
C VAL A 413 -18.16 0.85 -8.78
N TYR A 414 -17.55 -0.17 -8.18
CA TYR A 414 -17.64 -0.43 -6.73
C TYR A 414 -17.11 0.75 -5.91
N TYR A 415 -15.96 1.33 -6.29
CA TYR A 415 -15.39 2.52 -5.65
C TYR A 415 -16.34 3.72 -5.67
N LEU A 416 -17.00 4.00 -6.80
CA LEU A 416 -18.00 5.06 -6.89
C LEU A 416 -19.16 4.85 -5.90
N SER A 417 -19.59 3.60 -5.75
CA SER A 417 -20.63 3.23 -4.77
C SER A 417 -20.15 3.45 -3.33
N CYS A 418 -18.90 3.06 -3.02
CA CYS A 418 -18.27 3.26 -1.72
C CYS A 418 -18.14 4.74 -1.35
N ILE A 419 -17.66 5.60 -2.26
CA ILE A 419 -17.57 7.05 -2.00
C ILE A 419 -18.96 7.63 -1.74
N LYS A 420 -19.95 7.25 -2.54
CA LYS A 420 -21.32 7.76 -2.40
C LYS A 420 -21.90 7.38 -1.04
N ALA A 421 -21.68 6.16 -0.58
CA ALA A 421 -22.09 5.69 0.74
C ALA A 421 -21.30 6.36 1.89
N TYR A 422 -20.02 6.67 1.68
CA TYR A 422 -19.17 7.29 2.70
C TYR A 422 -19.56 8.75 3.00
N GLY A 423 -20.05 9.48 2.00
CA GLY A 423 -20.43 10.89 2.12
C GLY A 423 -19.23 11.85 2.06
N PRO A 424 -19.43 13.16 2.29
CA PRO A 424 -18.36 14.16 2.28
C PRO A 424 -17.35 13.92 3.41
N CYS A 425 -16.05 14.11 3.13
CA CYS A 425 -15.03 14.09 4.18
C CYS A 425 -15.30 15.21 5.20
N LYS A 426 -14.99 14.96 6.48
CA LYS A 426 -14.98 16.02 7.49
C LYS A 426 -14.03 17.11 7.00
N LYS A 427 -14.52 18.34 6.82
CA LYS A 427 -13.67 19.47 6.42
C LYS A 427 -12.56 19.63 7.46
N MET A 428 -11.30 19.62 7.02
CA MET A 428 -10.20 20.01 7.89
C MET A 428 -10.48 21.42 8.43
N VAL A 429 -10.49 21.55 9.76
CA VAL A 429 -10.22 22.83 10.41
C VAL A 429 -8.85 23.27 9.90
N LYS A 430 -8.79 24.45 9.27
CA LYS A 430 -7.54 25.04 8.76
C LYS A 430 -6.50 25.05 9.88
N GLY A 431 -5.46 24.21 9.77
CA GLY A 431 -4.35 24.21 10.71
C GLY A 431 -3.45 22.98 10.62
N GLY A 432 -2.45 23.05 9.75
CA GLY A 432 -1.19 22.27 9.86
C GLY A 432 -1.09 20.99 9.02
N LEU A 433 -0.20 20.99 8.03
CA LEU A 433 1.19 20.45 8.13
C LEU A 433 1.81 20.21 6.74
N TRP A 434 1.08 20.45 5.64
CA TRP A 434 1.55 20.24 4.27
C TRP A 434 1.35 21.49 3.39
N SER A 435 1.78 22.64 3.89
CA SER A 435 2.10 23.79 3.05
C SER A 435 3.61 23.89 2.92
N LEU A 436 4.19 23.00 2.12
CA LEU A 436 5.35 23.20 1.24
C LEU A 436 5.76 21.86 0.60
#